data_AF-A0A2N5KIR4-F1
#
_entry.id   AF-A0A2N5KIR4-F1
#
_cell.length_a   1.000
_cell.length_b   1.000
_cell.length_c   1.000
_cell.angle_alpha   90.00
_cell.angle_beta   90.00
_cell.angle_gamma   90.00
#
_symmetry.space_group_name_H-M   'P 1'
#
loop_
_entity.id
_entity.type
_entity.pdbx_description
1 polymer ?
#
loop_
_entity_poly.entity_id
_entity_poly.type
_entity_poly.pdbx_seq_one_letter_code
_entity_poly.pdbx_strand_id
1 'polypeptide(L)'
;MAMKDRIGRLEARNPAARDEEEEEVRAAACRRMSTEDLSVLSETLHHLEESGADEFTWDELLGELPEGERTAFEQAYARYQQAVEEARAGR
;
A
#
# COMPACT_ATOMS: atom_id res chain seq x y z
N MET A 1 4.98 -27.79 16.38
CA MET A 1 4.89 -27.36 14.97
C MET A 1 3.51 -27.53 14.32
N ALA A 2 2.53 -28.25 14.90
CA ALA A 2 1.23 -28.48 14.25
C ALA A 2 0.21 -27.31 14.31
N MET A 3 0.48 -26.26 15.09
CA MET A 3 -0.47 -25.16 15.31
C MET A 3 -0.35 -24.06 14.25
N LYS A 4 0.87 -23.77 13.77
CA LYS A 4 1.12 -22.83 12.65
C LYS A 4 0.47 -23.32 11.35
N ASP A 5 0.52 -24.62 11.07
CA ASP A 5 -0.15 -25.24 9.90
C ASP A 5 -1.68 -25.21 9.97
N ARG A 6 -2.25 -25.01 11.16
CA ARG A 6 -3.70 -24.98 11.36
C ARG A 6 -4.24 -23.56 11.30
N ILE A 7 -3.47 -22.59 11.77
CA ILE A 7 -3.74 -21.16 11.65
C ILE A 7 -3.63 -20.73 10.18
N GLY A 8 -2.56 -21.09 9.47
CA GLY A 8 -2.42 -20.77 8.04
C GLY A 8 -3.50 -21.40 7.14
N ARG A 9 -4.11 -22.52 7.56
CA ARG A 9 -5.27 -23.12 6.87
C ARG A 9 -6.61 -22.46 7.22
N LEU A 10 -6.70 -21.80 8.37
CA LEU A 10 -7.88 -21.02 8.77
C LEU A 10 -7.87 -19.63 8.12
N GLU A 11 -6.71 -18.97 8.05
CA GLU A 11 -6.50 -17.70 7.35
C GLU A 11 -6.73 -17.85 5.83
N ALA A 12 -6.25 -18.93 5.21
CA ALA A 12 -6.51 -19.21 3.79
C ALA A 12 -7.99 -19.51 3.46
N ARG A 13 -8.83 -19.84 4.46
CA ARG A 13 -10.27 -20.06 4.29
C ARG A 13 -11.11 -18.83 4.63
N ASN A 14 -10.52 -17.78 5.18
CA ASN A 14 -11.23 -16.59 5.62
C ASN A 14 -10.55 -15.32 5.07
N PRO A 15 -10.81 -14.95 3.80
CA PRO A 15 -10.19 -13.79 3.16
C PRO A 15 -10.40 -12.50 3.95
N ALA A 16 -11.56 -12.34 4.61
CA ALA A 16 -11.85 -11.19 5.46
C ALA A 16 -10.87 -11.02 6.65
N ALA A 17 -10.42 -12.11 7.27
CA ALA A 17 -9.45 -12.03 8.37
C ALA A 17 -8.05 -11.65 7.87
N ARG A 18 -7.69 -12.10 6.65
CA ARG A 18 -6.45 -11.71 5.98
C ARG A 18 -6.50 -10.23 5.57
N ASP A 19 -7.66 -9.76 5.13
CA ASP A 19 -7.88 -8.35 4.79
C ASP A 19 -7.80 -7.45 6.04
N GLU A 20 -8.37 -7.86 7.17
CA GLU A 20 -8.26 -7.14 8.46
C GLU A 20 -6.81 -7.05 8.95
N GLU A 21 -6.06 -8.15 8.94
CA GLU A 21 -4.64 -8.13 9.32
C GLU A 21 -3.79 -7.28 8.37
N GLU A 22 -4.08 -7.33 7.08
CA GLU A 22 -3.38 -6.52 6.09
C GLU A 22 -3.70 -5.03 6.27
N GLU A 23 -4.95 -4.69 6.62
CA GLU A 23 -5.37 -3.33 6.97
C GLU A 23 -4.62 -2.82 8.22
N GLU A 24 -4.47 -3.64 9.27
CA GLU A 24 -3.70 -3.26 10.46
C GLU A 24 -2.23 -2.95 10.14
N VAL A 25 -1.62 -3.76 9.26
CA VAL A 25 -0.25 -3.55 8.78
C VAL A 25 -0.14 -2.24 7.99
N ARG A 26 -1.06 -2.01 7.05
CA ARG A 26 -1.07 -0.76 6.26
C ARG A 26 -1.28 0.46 7.17
N ALA A 27 -2.18 0.39 8.14
CA ALA A 27 -2.39 1.45 9.11
C ALA A 27 -1.15 1.70 9.98
N ALA A 28 -0.43 0.65 10.38
CA ALA A 28 0.83 0.77 11.11
C ALA A 28 1.95 1.37 10.27
N ALA A 29 1.97 1.11 8.95
CA ALA A 29 2.88 1.74 8.01
C ALA A 29 2.57 3.23 7.85
N CYS A 30 1.30 3.59 7.60
CA CYS A 30 0.88 4.99 7.47
C CYS A 30 1.20 5.82 8.72
N ARG A 31 1.06 5.27 9.93
CA ARG A 31 1.43 5.96 11.18
C ARG A 31 2.92 6.33 11.29
N ARG A 32 3.79 5.66 10.53
CA ARG A 32 5.25 5.91 10.51
C ARG A 32 5.68 6.84 9.38
N MET A 33 4.79 7.11 8.43
CA MET A 33 5.09 8.00 7.31
C MET A 33 5.03 9.46 7.73
N SER A 34 5.77 10.30 7.00
CA SER A 34 5.62 11.74 7.14
C SER A 34 4.27 12.19 6.56
N THR A 35 3.72 13.29 7.08
CA THR A 35 2.50 13.89 6.53
C THR A 35 2.68 14.26 5.06
N GLU A 36 3.87 14.73 4.67
CA GLU A 36 4.18 15.09 3.29
C GLU A 36 4.13 13.87 2.35
N ASP A 37 4.75 12.75 2.73
CA ASP A 37 4.69 11.52 1.92
C ASP A 37 3.25 10.99 1.81
N LEU A 38 2.46 11.06 2.90
CA LEU A 38 1.05 10.66 2.89
C LEU A 38 0.20 11.57 2.00
N SER A 39 0.46 12.89 2.01
CA SER A 39 -0.20 13.85 1.13
C SER A 39 0.12 13.55 -0.32
N VAL A 40 1.39 13.37 -0.68
CA VAL A 40 1.81 13.02 -2.05
C VAL A 40 1.11 11.75 -2.51
N LEU A 41 1.12 10.68 -1.71
CA LEU A 41 0.42 9.44 -2.06
C LEU A 41 -1.07 9.65 -2.26
N SER A 42 -1.74 10.36 -1.34
CA SER A 42 -3.19 10.57 -1.39
C SER A 42 -3.61 11.44 -2.58
N GLU A 43 -2.89 12.52 -2.84
CA GLU A 43 -3.18 13.46 -3.92
C GLU A 43 -2.94 12.81 -5.29
N THR A 44 -1.83 12.09 -5.45
CA THR A 44 -1.56 11.35 -6.69
C THR A 44 -2.60 10.26 -6.92
N LEU A 45 -2.94 9.45 -5.90
CA LEU A 45 -3.96 8.41 -6.05
C LEU A 45 -5.33 9.00 -6.41
N HIS A 46 -5.72 10.12 -5.78
CA HIS A 46 -6.97 10.80 -6.08
C HIS A 46 -7.00 11.35 -7.50
N HIS A 47 -5.90 11.99 -7.96
CA HIS A 47 -5.78 12.50 -9.31
C HIS A 47 -5.90 11.39 -10.37
N LEU A 48 -5.30 10.23 -10.10
CA LEU A 48 -5.43 9.06 -10.97
C LEU A 48 -6.88 8.53 -10.98
N GLU A 49 -7.52 8.41 -9.83
CA GLU A 49 -8.94 8.00 -9.73
C GLU A 49 -9.87 8.93 -10.53
N GLU A 50 -9.70 10.26 -10.40
CA GLU A 50 -10.47 11.26 -11.15
C GLU A 50 -10.22 11.20 -12.66
N SER A 51 -9.05 10.71 -13.08
CA SER A 51 -8.67 10.59 -14.49
C SER A 51 -9.28 9.35 -15.17
N GLY A 52 -10.08 8.55 -14.46
CA GLY A 52 -10.64 7.31 -14.99
C GLY A 52 -9.62 6.18 -15.06
N ALA A 53 -8.70 6.14 -14.09
CA ALA A 53 -7.64 5.15 -13.95
C ALA A 53 -8.08 3.68 -14.03
N ASP A 54 -9.36 3.38 -13.80
CA ASP A 54 -9.87 2.01 -13.84
C ASP A 54 -9.66 1.31 -15.20
N GLU A 55 -9.50 2.08 -16.29
CA GLU A 55 -9.27 1.55 -17.64
C GLU A 55 -7.78 1.46 -18.03
N PHE A 56 -6.88 2.04 -17.23
CA PHE A 56 -5.45 2.13 -17.52
C PHE A 56 -4.61 1.28 -16.56
N THR A 57 -3.50 0.76 -17.05
CA THR A 57 -2.50 0.11 -16.19
C THR A 57 -1.77 1.16 -15.33
N TRP A 58 -1.24 0.73 -14.18
CA TRP A 58 -0.46 1.61 -13.30
C TRP A 58 0.72 2.29 -14.01
N ASP A 59 1.41 1.59 -14.92
CA ASP A 59 2.50 2.16 -15.70
C ASP A 59 2.04 3.24 -16.67
N GLU A 60 0.85 3.09 -17.28
CA GLU A 60 0.25 4.11 -18.14
C GLU A 60 -0.14 5.34 -17.33
N LEU A 61 -0.75 5.13 -16.17
CA LEU A 61 -1.17 6.21 -15.26
C LEU A 61 0.01 7.01 -14.71
N LEU A 62 1.08 6.33 -14.30
CA LEU A 62 2.31 6.99 -13.87
C LEU A 62 3.03 7.69 -15.04
N GLY A 63 2.77 7.26 -16.28
CA GLY A 63 3.27 7.90 -17.49
C GLY A 63 2.60 9.24 -17.81
N GLU A 64 1.34 9.42 -17.40
CA GLU A 64 0.58 10.67 -17.58
C GLU A 64 0.92 11.74 -16.52
N LEU A 65 1.53 11.35 -15.40
CA LEU A 65 1.97 12.28 -14.37
C LEU A 65 3.16 13.12 -14.84
N PRO A 66 3.22 14.41 -14.48
CA PRO A 66 4.43 15.20 -14.62
C PRO A 66 5.63 14.52 -13.95
N GLU A 67 6.82 14.57 -14.57
CA GLU A 67 8.03 13.88 -14.09
C GLU A 67 8.34 14.14 -12.60
N GLY A 68 8.13 15.39 -12.15
CA GLY A 68 8.32 15.78 -10.75
C GLY A 68 7.32 15.12 -9.80
N GLU A 69 6.05 15.05 -10.18
CA GLU A 69 4.98 14.41 -9.40
C GLU A 69 5.17 12.90 -9.35
N ARG A 70 5.47 12.29 -10.51
CA ARG A 70 5.82 10.87 -10.61
C ARG A 70 6.99 10.52 -9.69
N THR A 71 8.07 11.31 -9.73
CA THR A 71 9.26 11.07 -8.91
C THR A 71 8.94 11.18 -7.41
N ALA A 72 8.14 12.19 -7.03
CA ALA A 72 7.71 12.36 -5.65
C ALA A 72 6.85 11.18 -5.17
N PHE A 73 5.92 10.72 -6.01
CA PHE A 73 5.08 9.55 -5.75
C PHE A 73 5.91 8.28 -5.61
N GLU A 74 6.82 7.99 -6.55
CA GLU A 74 7.68 6.80 -6.51
C GLU A 74 8.52 6.76 -5.22
N GLN A 75 9.06 7.90 -4.78
CA GLN A 75 9.80 7.99 -3.53
C GLN A 75 8.92 7.77 -2.30
N ALA A 76 7.75 8.43 -2.24
CA ALA A 76 6.80 8.27 -1.15
C ALA A 76 6.28 6.83 -1.07
N TYR A 77 6.04 6.20 -2.22
CA TYR A 77 5.59 4.81 -2.33
C TYR A 77 6.67 3.82 -1.90
N ALA A 78 7.93 4.04 -2.27
CA ALA A 78 9.04 3.23 -1.78
C ALA A 78 9.17 3.28 -0.25
N ARG A 79 9.01 4.47 0.36
CA ARG A 79 8.99 4.64 1.82
C ARG A 79 7.80 3.93 2.45
N TYR A 80 6.63 4.00 1.84
CA TYR A 80 5.45 3.25 2.27
C TYR A 80 5.69 1.74 2.24
N GLN A 81 6.25 1.21 1.15
CA GLN A 81 6.58 -0.22 1.04
C GLN A 81 7.55 -0.67 2.12
N GLN A 82 8.60 0.11 2.38
CA GLN A 82 9.52 -0.17 3.48
C GLN A 82 8.80 -0.15 4.84
N ALA A 83 7.93 0.83 5.09
CA ALA A 83 7.16 0.92 6.33
C ALA A 83 6.18 -0.27 6.51
N VAL A 84 5.63 -0.80 5.41
CA VAL A 84 4.81 -2.02 5.39
C VAL A 84 5.65 -3.25 5.71
N GLU A 85 6.84 -3.39 5.12
CA GLU A 85 7.75 -4.50 5.41
C GLU A 85 8.19 -4.50 6.87
N GLU A 86 8.57 -3.34 7.41
CA GLU A 86 8.92 -3.17 8.83
C GLU A 86 7.74 -3.48 9.75
N ALA A 87 6.54 -3.04 9.40
CA ALA A 87 5.33 -3.35 10.17
C ALA A 87 5.00 -4.85 10.16
N ARG A 88 5.26 -5.56 9.06
CA ARG A 88 5.13 -7.03 8.96
C ARG A 88 6.21 -7.77 9.75
N ALA A 89 7.45 -7.29 9.70
CA ALA A 89 8.60 -7.90 10.37
C ALA A 89 8.61 -7.69 11.89
N GLY A 90 7.95 -6.64 12.39
CA GLY A 90 7.80 -6.36 13.82
C GLY A 90 6.74 -7.20 14.55
N ARG A 91 6.13 -8.20 13.88
CA ARG A 91 5.08 -9.08 14.39
C ARG A 91 5.62 -10.46 14.79
#